data_AF-A0A538FHQ0-F1
#
_entry.id   AF-A0A538FHQ0-F1
#
_cell.length_a   1.000
_cell.length_b   1.000
_cell.length_c   1.000
_cell.angle_alpha   90.00
_cell.angle_beta   90.00
_cell.angle_gamma   90.00
#
_symmetry.space_group_name_H-M   'P 1'
#
loop_
_entity.id
_entity.type
_entity.pdbx_description
1 polymer ?
#
loop_
_entity_poly.entity_id
_entity_poly.type
_entity_poly.pdbx_seq_one_letter_code
_entity_poly.pdbx_strand_id
1 'polypeptide(L)'
;MTRGRGWRAAGLAIHALNGALFGLAFYDARRILRVDSRKLALGMALAEHVGLYPLCYFVDRYHPARGEPGIPLLLTNPRAFAQATWRHTLFGAVLGWLA
;
A
#
# COMPACT_ATOMS: atom_id res chain seq x y z
N MET A 1 -15.34 2.66 11.45
CA MET A 1 -15.76 2.14 10.13
C MET A 1 -15.37 0.66 10.02
N THR A 2 -16.14 -0.31 10.48
CA THR A 2 -15.74 -1.74 10.30
C THR A 2 -16.85 -2.73 10.01
N ARG A 3 -18.13 -2.39 10.19
CA ARG A 3 -19.24 -3.34 9.92
C ARG A 3 -20.49 -2.74 9.26
N GLY A 4 -20.53 -1.43 9.01
CA GLY A 4 -21.65 -0.79 8.33
C GLY A 4 -21.65 -1.09 6.83
N ARG A 5 -22.82 -1.16 6.19
CA ARG A 5 -23.02 -1.51 4.76
C ARG A 5 -22.05 -0.81 3.78
N GLY A 6 -21.58 0.39 4.09
CA GLY A 6 -20.69 1.18 3.23
C GLY A 6 -19.19 0.86 3.31
N TRP A 7 -18.71 -0.04 4.19
CA TRP A 7 -17.27 -0.21 4.43
C TRP A 7 -16.49 -0.65 3.17
N ARG A 8 -17.09 -1.49 2.32
CA ARG A 8 -16.45 -1.94 1.06
C ARG A 8 -16.27 -0.80 0.09
N ALA A 9 -17.30 0.02 -0.09
CA ALA A 9 -17.28 1.17 -0.99
C ALA A 9 -16.27 2.22 -0.50
N ALA A 10 -16.28 2.53 0.80
CA ALA A 10 -15.31 3.45 1.40
C ALA A 10 -13.88 2.91 1.27
N GLY A 11 -13.65 1.63 1.55
CA GLY A 11 -12.35 0.99 1.40
C GLY A 11 -11.84 1.03 -0.04
N LEU A 12 -12.71 0.74 -1.02
CA LEU A 12 -12.38 0.84 -2.44
C LEU A 12 -12.04 2.29 -2.83
N ALA A 13 -12.83 3.27 -2.40
CA ALA A 13 -12.61 4.67 -2.72
C ALA A 13 -11.27 5.17 -2.15
N ILE A 14 -10.97 4.86 -0.89
CA ILE A 14 -9.68 5.20 -0.26
C ILE A 14 -8.53 4.50 -1.00
N HIS A 15 -8.69 3.23 -1.36
CA HIS A 15 -7.65 2.49 -2.07
C HIS A 15 -7.36 3.08 -3.46
N ALA A 16 -8.41 3.42 -4.21
CA ALA A 16 -8.29 4.07 -5.51
C ALA A 16 -7.63 5.46 -5.40
N LEU A 17 -8.02 6.26 -4.40
CA LEU A 17 -7.41 7.56 -4.12
C LEU A 17 -5.91 7.43 -3.82
N ASN A 18 -5.53 6.49 -2.96
CA ASN A 18 -4.11 6.25 -2.64
C ASN A 18 -3.31 5.89 -3.91
N GLY A 19 -3.86 5.02 -4.77
CA GLY A 19 -3.23 4.67 -6.04
C GLY A 19 -3.08 5.86 -6.99
N ALA A 20 -4.08 6.74 -7.07
CA ALA A 20 -4.01 7.96 -7.88
C ALA A 20 -2.95 8.94 -7.36
N LEU A 21 -2.89 9.16 -6.04
CA LEU A 21 -1.88 10.01 -5.40
C LEU A 21 -0.47 9.45 -5.62
N PHE A 22 -0.29 8.13 -5.50
CA PHE A 22 0.97 7.48 -5.82
C PHE A 22 1.37 7.71 -7.28
N GLY A 23 0.44 7.52 -8.22
CA GLY A 23 0.68 7.72 -9.65
C GLY A 23 1.10 9.16 -9.97
N LEU A 24 0.49 10.15 -9.32
CA LEU A 24 0.88 11.56 -9.45
C LEU A 24 2.29 11.81 -8.91
N ALA A 25 2.61 11.29 -7.72
CA ALA A 25 3.95 11.41 -7.15
C ALA A 25 5.01 10.75 -8.05
N PHE A 26 4.70 9.58 -8.63
CA PHE A 26 5.57 8.92 -9.60
C PHE A 26 5.74 9.75 -10.88
N TYR A 27 4.66 10.34 -11.40
CA TYR A 27 4.69 11.21 -12.58
C TYR A 27 5.59 12.45 -12.36
N ASP A 28 5.53 13.07 -11.19
CA ASP A 28 6.40 14.20 -10.87
C ASP A 28 7.85 13.74 -10.67
N ALA A 29 8.06 12.62 -9.96
CA ALA A 29 9.40 12.07 -9.70
C ALA A 29 10.14 11.71 -10.99
N ARG A 30 9.48 11.06 -11.97
CA ARG A 30 10.11 10.67 -13.26
C ARG A 30 10.57 11.86 -14.09
N ARG A 31 10.04 13.05 -13.86
CA ARG A 31 10.42 14.28 -14.58
C ARG A 31 11.69 14.91 -14.01
N ILE A 32 12.03 14.60 -12.76
CA ILE A 32 13.13 15.21 -12.03
C ILE A 32 14.29 14.22 -11.89
N LEU A 33 13.99 12.94 -11.68
CA LEU A 33 14.97 11.89 -11.46
C LEU A 33 15.37 11.21 -12.77
N ARG A 34 16.68 11.05 -13.00
CA ARG A 34 17.23 10.33 -14.16
C ARG A 34 17.32 8.83 -13.90
N VAL A 35 16.19 8.22 -13.54
CA VAL A 35 16.07 6.78 -13.26
C VAL A 35 15.09 6.16 -14.25
N ASP A 36 15.38 4.96 -14.73
CA ASP A 36 14.47 4.18 -15.59
C ASP A 36 13.09 4.03 -14.90
N SER A 37 11.99 4.20 -15.66
CA SER A 37 10.63 4.19 -15.13
C SER A 37 10.30 2.91 -14.36
N ARG A 38 10.79 1.74 -14.81
CA ARG A 38 10.50 0.47 -14.14
C ARG A 38 11.19 0.40 -12.79
N LYS A 39 12.48 0.75 -12.75
CA LYS A 39 13.26 0.81 -11.49
C LYS A 39 12.69 1.86 -10.53
N LEU A 40 12.29 3.02 -11.04
CA LEU A 40 11.71 4.09 -10.25
C LEU A 40 10.36 3.68 -9.64
N ALA A 41 9.44 3.15 -10.43
CA ALA A 41 8.12 2.72 -9.96
C ALA A 41 8.23 1.60 -8.91
N LEU A 42 9.06 0.58 -9.17
CA LEU A 42 9.30 -0.51 -8.22
C LEU A 42 9.94 0.00 -6.92
N GLY A 43 10.97 0.86 -7.03
CA GLY A 43 11.64 1.44 -5.88
C GLY A 43 10.72 2.28 -5.02
N MET A 44 9.91 3.15 -5.64
CA MET A 44 8.92 3.97 -4.93
C MET A 44 7.86 3.12 -4.24
N ALA A 45 7.34 2.08 -4.89
CA ALA A 45 6.30 1.22 -4.30
C ALA A 45 6.83 0.44 -3.09
N LEU A 46 8.07 -0.07 -3.16
CA LEU A 46 8.71 -0.74 -2.02
C LEU A 46 9.08 0.25 -0.91
N ALA A 47 9.52 1.46 -1.25
CA ALA A 47 9.81 2.51 -0.28
C ALA A 47 8.55 2.97 0.45
N GLU A 48 7.44 3.18 -0.26
CA GLU A 48 6.13 3.44 0.34
C GLU A 48 5.74 2.31 1.29
N HIS A 49 5.84 1.06 0.85
CA HIS A 49 5.51 -0.09 1.67
C HIS A 49 6.30 -0.09 2.98
N VAL A 50 7.63 -0.03 2.91
CA VAL A 50 8.51 -0.07 4.10
C VAL A 50 8.32 1.16 4.97
N GLY A 51 8.20 2.35 4.37
CA GLY A 51 8.05 3.61 5.10
C GLY A 51 6.71 3.72 5.82
N LEU A 52 5.64 3.18 5.24
CA LEU A 52 4.29 3.25 5.82
C LEU A 52 3.91 2.00 6.63
N TYR A 53 4.64 0.89 6.52
CA TYR A 53 4.33 -0.33 7.28
C TYR A 53 4.23 -0.12 8.80
N PRO A 54 5.08 0.72 9.45
CA PRO A 54 4.96 1.00 10.87
C PRO A 54 3.59 1.56 11.29
N LEU A 55 2.84 2.19 10.38
CA LEU A 55 1.47 2.66 10.66
C LEU A 55 0.49 1.51 10.93
N CYS A 56 0.86 0.27 10.60
CA CYS A 56 0.14 -0.92 11.06
C CYS A 56 0.00 -0.99 12.58
N TYR A 57 0.89 -0.33 13.34
CA TYR A 57 0.74 -0.14 14.79
C TYR A 57 -0.65 0.42 15.14
N PHE A 58 -1.09 1.47 14.44
CA PHE A 58 -2.37 2.11 14.71
C PHE A 58 -3.54 1.23 14.31
N VAL A 59 -3.40 0.47 13.23
CA VAL A 59 -4.42 -0.53 12.83
C VAL A 59 -4.52 -1.63 13.87
N ASP A 60 -3.39 -2.15 14.35
CA ASP A 60 -3.34 -3.18 15.39
C ASP A 60 -3.88 -2.68 16.74
N ARG A 61 -3.68 -1.39 17.04
CA ARG A 61 -4.12 -0.79 18.30
C ARG A 61 -5.60 -0.37 18.33
N TYR A 62 -6.10 0.17 17.22
CA TYR A 62 -7.37 0.90 17.20
C TYR A 62 -8.44 0.32 16.28
N HIS A 63 -8.11 -0.58 15.36
CA HIS A 63 -9.10 -1.10 14.43
C HIS A 63 -10.13 -1.98 15.18
N PRO A 64 -11.44 -1.69 15.11
CA PRO A 64 -12.45 -2.38 15.90
C PRO A 64 -12.56 -3.89 15.69
N ALA A 65 -12.08 -4.40 14.54
CA ALA A 65 -12.10 -5.83 14.24
C ALA A 65 -10.86 -6.60 14.78
N ARG A 66 -9.94 -5.92 15.48
CA ARG A 66 -8.77 -6.59 16.06
C ARG A 66 -9.17 -7.52 17.20
N GLY A 67 -8.58 -8.71 17.19
CA GLY A 67 -8.91 -9.79 18.13
C GLY A 67 -10.01 -10.73 17.64
N GLU A 68 -10.65 -10.45 16.49
CA GLU A 68 -11.58 -11.40 15.88
C GLU A 68 -10.86 -12.62 15.28
N PRO A 69 -11.50 -13.81 15.27
CA PRO A 69 -10.97 -14.99 14.62
C PRO A 69 -10.57 -14.72 13.16
N GLY A 70 -9.34 -15.09 12.80
CA GLY A 70 -8.82 -14.89 11.43
C GLY A 70 -8.24 -13.51 11.14
N ILE A 71 -8.19 -12.60 12.12
CA ILE A 71 -7.61 -11.25 11.97
C ILE A 71 -6.29 -11.15 12.76
N PRO A 72 -5.15 -11.56 12.18
CA PRO A 72 -3.87 -11.51 12.88
C PRO A 72 -3.36 -10.07 13.02
N LEU A 73 -2.46 -9.84 13.98
CA LEU A 73 -1.66 -8.61 14.03
C LEU A 73 -0.89 -8.44 12.72
N LEU A 74 -0.68 -7.20 12.29
CA LEU A 74 0.05 -6.90 11.06
C LEU A 74 1.49 -6.53 11.35
N LEU A 75 1.72 -5.63 12.31
CA LEU A 75 3.02 -5.00 12.52
C LEU A 75 4.13 -6.02 12.77
N THR A 76 3.83 -7.05 13.55
CA THR A 76 4.79 -8.10 13.94
C THR A 76 4.66 -9.39 13.14
N ASN A 77 3.81 -9.41 12.10
CA ASN A 77 3.53 -10.62 11.34
C ASN A 77 4.34 -10.65 10.03
N PRO A 78 5.36 -11.52 9.92
CA PRO A 78 6.21 -11.58 8.74
C PRO A 78 5.46 -12.04 7.48
N ARG A 79 4.39 -12.83 7.62
CA ARG A 79 3.57 -13.24 6.48
C ARG A 79 2.75 -12.07 5.93
N ALA A 80 2.22 -11.22 6.81
CA ALA A 80 1.51 -10.01 6.42
C ALA A 80 2.45 -9.03 5.70
N PHE A 81 3.67 -8.86 6.23
CA PHE A 81 4.71 -8.05 5.58
C PHE A 81 5.04 -8.61 4.19
N ALA A 82 5.39 -9.90 4.09
CA ALA A 82 5.73 -10.53 2.82
C ALA A 82 4.60 -10.45 1.78
N GLN A 83 3.36 -10.69 2.19
CA GLN A 83 2.20 -10.56 1.30
C GLN A 83 2.01 -9.12 0.81
N ALA A 84 2.21 -8.13 1.68
CA ALA A 84 2.14 -6.73 1.32
C ALA A 84 3.30 -6.33 0.40
N THR A 85 4.53 -6.78 0.66
CA THR A 85 5.68 -6.61 -0.23
C THR A 85 5.36 -7.11 -1.62
N TRP A 86 4.84 -8.33 -1.76
CA TRP A 86 4.48 -8.89 -3.08
C TRP A 86 3.48 -8.02 -3.83
N ARG A 87 2.45 -7.52 -3.14
CA ARG A 87 1.45 -6.64 -3.76
C ARG A 87 2.07 -5.32 -4.25
N HIS A 88 2.99 -4.71 -3.49
CA HIS A 88 3.67 -3.48 -3.90
C HIS A 88 4.68 -3.72 -5.02
N THR A 89 5.38 -4.87 -5.00
CA THR A 89 6.24 -5.30 -6.11
C THR A 89 5.43 -5.43 -7.40
N LEU A 90 4.30 -6.14 -7.36
CA LEU A 90 3.44 -6.32 -8.53
C LEU A 90 2.90 -4.98 -9.03
N PHE A 91 2.40 -4.14 -8.12
CA PHE A 91 1.90 -2.81 -8.47
C PHE A 91 2.98 -1.94 -9.14
N GLY A 92 4.16 -1.82 -8.52
CA GLY A 92 5.26 -1.03 -9.06
C GLY A 92 5.78 -1.59 -10.39
N ALA A 93 5.84 -2.91 -10.55
CA ALA A 93 6.24 -3.56 -11.80
C ALA A 93 5.23 -3.27 -12.94
N VAL A 94 3.93 -3.40 -12.69
CA VAL A 94 2.88 -3.11 -13.67
C VAL A 94 2.87 -1.62 -14.02
N LEU A 95 2.93 -0.73 -13.03
CA LEU A 95 2.97 0.71 -13.25
C LEU A 95 4.18 1.10 -14.11
N GLY A 96 5.37 0.61 -13.76
CA GLY A 96 6.59 0.89 -14.51
C GLY A 96 6.60 0.28 -15.91
N TRP A 97 5.85 -0.80 -16.14
CA TRP A 97 5.68 -1.40 -17.47
C TRP A 97 4.75 -0.58 -18.37
N LEU A 98 3.73 0.08 -17.78
CA LEU A 98 2.76 0.92 -18.49
C LEU A 98 3.23 2.37 -18.74
N ALA A 99 4.33 2.79 -18.12
CA ALA A 99 4.78 4.19 -18.03
C ALA A 99 5.90 4.58 -19.02
#